data_AF-A0A089KH52-F1
#
_entry.id   AF-A0A089KH52-F1
#
_cell.length_a   1.000
_cell.length_b   1.000
_cell.length_c   1.000
_cell.angle_alpha   90.00
_cell.angle_beta   90.00
_cell.angle_gamma   90.00
#
_symmetry.space_group_name_H-M   'P 1'
#
loop_
_entity.id
_entity.type
_entity.pdbx_description
1 polymer ?
#
loop_
_entity_poly.entity_id
_entity_poly.type
_entity_poly.pdbx_seq_one_letter_code
_entity_poly.pdbx_strand_id
1 'polypeptide(L)'
;MLFALMQLLGGIILSVGWIPQIMQIIRTKSVTDLSLNAYLLMLLGIGLMEAYALRLAADGTGLAFLITNTLSLAVVSTVVLLILRYRLPRSPKK
;
A
#
# COMPACT_ATOMS: atom_id res chain seq x y z
N MET A 1 -20.11 12.58 -10.53
CA MET A 1 -20.38 11.38 -9.70
C MET A 1 -19.81 10.10 -10.30
N LEU A 2 -19.96 9.82 -11.61
CA LEU A 2 -19.41 8.61 -12.24
C LEU A 2 -17.91 8.39 -11.97
N PHE A 3 -17.05 9.37 -12.23
CA PHE A 3 -15.60 9.22 -11.99
C PHE A 3 -15.24 8.98 -10.53
N ALA A 4 -15.98 9.56 -9.58
CA ALA A 4 -15.77 9.30 -8.16
C ALA A 4 -16.14 7.84 -7.80
N LEU A 5 -17.20 7.30 -8.38
CA LEU A 5 -17.55 5.88 -8.22
C LEU A 5 -16.48 4.97 -8.84
N MET A 6 -15.99 5.30 -10.04
CA MET A 6 -14.88 4.56 -10.67
C MET A 6 -13.63 4.58 -9.78
N GLN A 7 -13.30 5.74 -9.20
CA GLN A 7 -12.19 5.89 -8.26
C GLN A 7 -12.37 4.96 -7.06
N LEU A 8 -13.54 5.04 -6.39
CA LEU A 8 -13.85 4.22 -5.21
C LEU A 8 -13.78 2.72 -5.53
N LEU A 9 -14.45 2.28 -6.60
CA LEU A 9 -14.46 0.87 -7.01
C LEU A 9 -13.05 0.39 -7.36
N GLY A 10 -12.31 1.16 -8.17
CA GLY A 10 -10.94 0.83 -8.54
C GLY A 10 -10.03 0.70 -7.32
N GLY A 11 -10.08 1.67 -6.40
CA GLY A 11 -9.29 1.64 -5.16
C GLY A 11 -9.65 0.48 -4.23
N ILE A 12 -10.93 0.14 -4.12
CA ILE A 12 -11.39 -1.04 -3.35
C ILE A 12 -10.88 -2.32 -3.99
N ILE A 13 -11.04 -2.50 -5.31
CA ILE A 13 -10.56 -3.69 -6.03
C ILE A 13 -9.06 -3.86 -5.84
N LEU A 14 -8.28 -2.78 -6.00
CA LEU A 14 -6.83 -2.82 -5.78
C LEU A 14 -6.50 -3.21 -4.34
N SER A 15 -7.17 -2.62 -3.35
CA SER A 15 -6.92 -2.90 -1.92
C SER A 15 -7.27 -4.35 -1.54
N VAL A 16 -8.42 -4.85 -2.00
CA VAL A 16 -8.85 -6.25 -1.78
C VAL A 16 -7.93 -7.22 -2.50
N GLY A 17 -7.42 -6.86 -3.68
CA GLY A 17 -6.46 -7.66 -4.44
C GLY A 17 -5.17 -7.97 -3.67
N TRP A 18 -4.81 -7.18 -2.66
CA TRP A 18 -3.64 -7.44 -1.81
C TRP A 18 -3.90 -8.44 -0.68
N ILE A 19 -5.16 -8.74 -0.33
CA ILE A 19 -5.50 -9.62 0.79
C ILE A 19 -4.85 -11.01 0.64
N PRO A 20 -4.92 -11.71 -0.52
CA PRO A 20 -4.28 -13.01 -0.67
C PRO A 20 -2.77 -12.97 -0.44
N GLN A 21 -2.10 -11.93 -0.95
CA GLN A 21 -0.65 -11.75 -0.79
C GLN A 21 -0.28 -11.49 0.67
N ILE A 22 -1.02 -10.64 1.38
CA ILE A 22 -0.82 -10.36 2.81
C ILE A 22 -1.02 -11.65 3.63
N MET A 23 -2.10 -12.38 3.36
CA MET A 23 -2.37 -13.67 4.02
C MET A 23 -1.26 -14.69 3.76
N GLN A 24 -0.75 -14.76 2.53
CA GLN A 24 0.35 -15.64 2.18
C GLN A 24 1.62 -15.28 2.95
N ILE A 25 1.99 -13.99 3.02
CA ILE A 25 3.16 -13.54 3.80
C ILE A 25 3.02 -13.92 5.28
N ILE A 26 1.83 -13.70 5.87
CA ILE A 26 1.58 -14.04 7.29
C ILE A 26 1.67 -15.56 7.52
N ARG A 27 1.10 -16.36 6.61
CA ARG A 27 1.07 -17.83 6.73
C ARG A 27 2.44 -18.46 6.52
N THR A 28 3.18 -18.04 5.50
CA THR A 28 4.49 -18.63 5.14
C THR A 28 5.65 -17.98 5.88
N LYS A 29 5.48 -16.75 6.37
CA LYS A 29 6.53 -15.91 6.95
C LYS A 29 7.72 -15.73 5.99
N SER A 30 7.51 -15.93 4.68
CA SER A 30 8.53 -15.79 3.66
C SER A 30 8.32 -14.51 2.86
N VAL A 31 9.39 -13.71 2.77
CA VAL A 31 9.45 -12.45 2.01
C VAL A 31 10.72 -12.39 1.14
N THR A 32 11.33 -13.55 0.85
CA THR A 32 12.61 -13.66 0.13
C THR A 32 12.56 -13.06 -1.25
N ASP A 33 11.42 -13.17 -1.92
CA ASP A 33 11.21 -12.72 -3.29
C ASP A 33 10.70 -11.27 -3.37
N LEU A 34 10.49 -10.61 -2.22
CA LEU A 34 9.98 -9.24 -2.15
C LEU A 34 11.11 -8.22 -1.99
N SER A 35 11.16 -7.27 -2.94
CA SER A 35 12.11 -6.15 -2.90
C SER A 35 11.64 -5.06 -1.94
N LEU A 36 12.20 -5.02 -0.72
CA LEU A 36 11.93 -3.96 0.25
C LEU A 36 12.07 -2.54 -0.37
N ASN A 37 13.09 -2.32 -1.19
CA ASN A 37 13.32 -1.02 -1.83
C ASN A 37 12.15 -0.61 -2.74
N ALA A 38 11.58 -1.55 -3.50
CA ALA A 38 10.42 -1.26 -4.33
C ALA A 38 9.21 -0.86 -3.49
N TYR A 39 8.96 -1.58 -2.39
CA TYR A 39 7.86 -1.26 -1.48
C TYR A 39 8.07 0.06 -0.71
N LEU A 40 9.31 0.42 -0.38
CA LEU A 40 9.63 1.73 0.20
C LEU A 40 9.42 2.87 -0.79
N LEU A 41 9.79 2.69 -2.06
CA LEU A 41 9.50 3.67 -3.12
C LEU A 41 7.99 3.82 -3.36
N MET A 42 7.25 2.71 -3.35
CA MET A 42 5.78 2.77 -3.42
C MET A 42 5.18 3.49 -2.20
N LEU A 43 5.67 3.19 -0.98
CA LEU A 43 5.24 3.88 0.23
C LEU A 43 5.50 5.39 0.15
N LEU A 44 6.68 5.80 -0.34
CA LEU A 44 7.00 7.22 -0.55
C LEU A 44 6.05 7.85 -1.59
N GLY A 45 5.88 7.22 -2.76
CA GLY A 45 5.02 7.75 -3.82
C GLY A 45 3.56 7.87 -3.39
N ILE A 46 3.00 6.85 -2.74
CA ILE A 46 1.63 6.86 -2.23
C ILE A 46 1.49 7.86 -1.08
N GLY A 47 2.51 8.01 -0.23
CA GLY A 47 2.54 9.03 0.82
C GLY A 47 2.51 10.47 0.28
N LEU A 48 3.24 10.74 -0.81
CA LEU A 48 3.16 12.04 -1.49
C LEU A 48 1.78 12.27 -2.11
N MET A 49 1.18 11.24 -2.70
CA MET A 49 -0.20 11.31 -3.20
C MET A 49 -1.23 11.52 -2.09
N GLU A 50 -0.99 10.98 -0.88
CA GLU A 50 -1.87 11.17 0.28
C GLU A 50 -1.86 12.62 0.73
N ALA A 51 -0.68 13.23 0.82
CA ALA A 51 -0.54 14.64 1.16
C ALA A 51 -1.30 15.53 0.16
N TYR A 52 -1.23 15.20 -1.13
CA TYR A 52 -2.01 15.89 -2.17
C TYR A 52 -3.52 15.64 -2.02
N ALA A 53 -3.94 14.41 -1.73
CA ALA A 53 -5.34 14.06 -1.54
C ALA A 53 -5.97 14.78 -0.34
N LEU A 54 -5.23 14.92 0.76
CA LEU A 54 -5.63 15.70 1.93
C LEU A 54 -5.85 17.17 1.58
N ARG A 55 -4.97 17.76 0.76
CA ARG A 55 -5.16 19.13 0.27
C ARG A 55 -6.44 19.27 -0.56
N LEU A 56 -6.68 18.35 -1.51
CA LEU A 56 -7.92 18.37 -2.30
C LEU A 56 -9.17 18.28 -1.43
N ALA A 57 -9.14 17.41 -0.41
CA ALA A 57 -10.23 17.23 0.53
C ALA A 57 -10.48 18.48 1.39
N ALA A 58 -9.41 19.15 1.83
CA ALA A 58 -9.51 20.43 2.54
C ALA A 58 -10.14 21.53 1.67
N ASP A 59 -9.85 21.52 0.37
CA ASP A 59 -10.46 22.41 -0.62
C ASP A 59 -11.90 21.98 -1.02
N GLY A 60 -12.47 20.95 -0.37
CA GLY A 60 -13.83 20.46 -0.58
C GLY A 60 -14.00 19.52 -1.77
N THR A 61 -12.91 19.01 -2.35
CA THR A 61 -12.91 18.13 -3.53
C THR A 61 -12.15 16.82 -3.26
N GLY A 62 -12.15 15.87 -4.20
CA GLY A 62 -11.22 14.74 -4.13
C GLY A 62 -11.41 13.72 -2.98
N LEU A 63 -12.54 13.74 -2.24
CA LEU A 63 -12.78 12.76 -1.16
C LEU A 63 -12.64 11.30 -1.61
N ALA A 64 -13.12 10.95 -2.81
CA ALA A 64 -12.96 9.61 -3.36
C ALA A 64 -11.48 9.24 -3.59
N PHE A 65 -10.67 10.20 -4.02
CA PHE A 65 -9.23 10.03 -4.18
C PHE A 65 -8.55 9.85 -2.82
N LEU A 66 -8.90 10.68 -1.83
CA LEU A 66 -8.41 10.55 -0.46
C LEU A 66 -8.72 9.15 0.12
N ILE A 67 -9.98 8.72 0.12
CA ILE A 67 -10.38 7.41 0.68
C ILE A 67 -9.55 6.27 0.08
N THR A 68 -9.38 6.27 -1.24
CA THR A 68 -8.70 5.19 -1.96
C THR A 68 -7.17 5.26 -1.83
N ASN A 69 -6.61 6.46 -1.74
CA ASN A 69 -5.19 6.63 -1.48
C ASN A 69 -4.84 6.27 -0.02
N THR A 70 -5.70 6.59 0.95
CA THR A 70 -5.55 6.17 2.35
C THR A 70 -5.57 4.64 2.47
N LEU A 71 -6.50 3.97 1.78
CA LEU A 71 -6.52 2.50 1.73
C LEU A 71 -5.23 1.93 1.12
N SER A 72 -4.77 2.50 0.00
CA SER A 72 -3.52 2.08 -0.65
C SER A 72 -2.31 2.28 0.27
N LEU A 73 -2.28 3.39 1.02
CA LEU A 73 -1.23 3.71 1.98
C LEU A 73 -1.23 2.71 3.13
N ALA A 74 -2.40 2.34 3.65
CA ALA A 74 -2.53 1.32 4.70
C ALA A 74 -2.04 -0.06 4.22
N VAL A 75 -2.39 -0.45 2.99
CA VAL A 75 -1.95 -1.71 2.38
C VAL A 75 -0.44 -1.74 2.20
N VAL A 76 0.15 -0.74 1.53
CA VAL A 76 1.60 -0.73 1.28
C VAL A 76 2.39 -0.65 2.59
N SER A 77 1.90 0.12 3.58
CA SER A 77 2.50 0.18 4.92
C SER A 77 2.47 -1.19 5.60
N THR A 78 1.34 -1.91 5.52
CA THR A 78 1.21 -3.27 6.04
C THR A 78 2.22 -4.20 5.40
N VAL A 79 2.37 -4.17 4.07
CA VAL A 79 3.34 -5.02 3.36
C VAL A 79 4.77 -4.67 3.75
N VAL A 80 5.14 -3.39 3.84
CA VAL A 80 6.47 -2.95 4.30
C VAL A 80 6.75 -3.47 5.71
N LEU A 81 5.81 -3.32 6.64
CA LEU A 81 5.95 -3.81 8.02
C LEU A 81 6.14 -5.33 8.07
N LEU A 82 5.39 -6.08 7.24
CA LEU A 82 5.54 -7.53 7.16
C LEU A 82 6.91 -7.93 6.56
N ILE A 83 7.38 -7.23 5.52
CA ILE A 83 8.72 -7.45 4.96
C ILE A 83 9.79 -7.20 6.02
N LEU A 84 9.72 -6.09 6.74
CA LEU A 84 10.67 -5.76 7.81
C LEU A 84 10.63 -6.80 8.94
N ARG A 85 9.45 -7.29 9.31
CA ARG A 85 9.27 -8.28 10.39
C ARG A 85 9.82 -9.66 10.03
N TYR A 86 9.63 -10.12 8.79
CA TYR A 86 9.99 -11.47 8.38
C TYR A 86 11.28 -11.57 7.58
N ARG A 87 11.93 -10.44 7.27
CA ARG A 87 13.26 -10.44 6.68
C ARG A 87 14.28 -10.87 7.72
N LEU A 88 14.68 -12.14 7.67
CA LEU A 88 15.79 -12.65 8.47
C LEU A 88 17.07 -11.87 8.12
N PRO A 89 17.97 -11.62 9.10
CA PRO A 89 19.31 -11.14 8.80
C PRO A 89 19.93 -12.10 7.78
N ARG A 90 20.39 -11.58 6.63
CA ARG A 90 21.17 -12.40 5.70
C ARG A 90 22.35 -12.94 6.48
N SER A 91 22.39 -14.26 6.71
CA SER A 91 23.60 -14.89 7.22
C SER A 91 24.74 -14.49 6.28
N PRO A 92 25.85 -13.94 6.78
CA PRO A 92 26.95 -13.51 5.93
C PRO A 92 27.36 -14.69 5.04
N LYS A 93 27.39 -14.46 3.72
CA LYS A 93 27.96 -15.43 2.78
C LYS A 93 29.39 -15.69 3.24
N LYS A 94 29.66 -16.92 3.70
CA LYS A 94 31.01 -17.42 3.92
C LYS A 94 31.76 -17.47 2.59
#